data_AF-Q7MAY5-F1
#
_entry.id   AF-Q7MAY5-F1
#
_cell.length_a   1.000
_cell.length_b   1.000
_cell.length_c   1.000
_cell.angle_alpha   90.00
_cell.angle_beta   90.00
_cell.angle_gamma   90.00
#
_symmetry.space_group_name_H-M   'P 1'
#
loop_
_entity.id
_entity.type
_entity.pdbx_description
1 polymer ?
#
loop_
_entity_poly.entity_id
_entity_poly.type
_entity_poly.pdbx_seq_one_letter_code
_entity_poly.pdbx_strand_id
1 'polypeptide(L)'
;MIDIIRVWLISQSWFWRFRARIAKISFLFENSTYKRRTYVSKAKANVRILGSFTWVGLNSLFWVVLTLSILGFVEDYLRSKTVLLKPLSADDKKFYIDQLRLYAQLLTAIFSIYFATIGIILSTGYTRLRRDIIQLLTTEQVGSIYSRVLVLSAVFCLGATTLQLVGFEPGLFITAIGTFLTLISSLALFPLGQRLFNFFNLNQLARSEILPRIAHHIEGAANPNNSISLANHHSKVARSAFEQLCYIDDRMKGEKVGLGDNLPALSDDYMVLLLHYIHQKHRIDHQSYWFPRRQKHNQWFLAGDLATTTALQTNSQLSIEEEANHQWLENVIIERLAGHIELAFEMGDFKLGLKLISRFSSRISTYAEQFQFDIGMRELQRMKELIEEAFVSSDIIPGNEEVTLRIGIADSWAALGSNLCLETLRRMITFEKELRQFFNNDIWTEKSLQTLPPFLAG
;
A
#
# COMPACT_ATOMS: atom_id res chain seq x y z
N MET A 1 31.90 -37.91 11.37
CA MET A 1 30.96 -38.89 10.76
C MET A 1 29.70 -38.23 10.18
N ILE A 2 29.15 -37.18 10.84
CA ILE A 2 27.99 -36.41 10.36
C ILE A 2 28.29 -35.64 9.06
N ASP A 3 29.49 -35.09 8.88
CA ASP A 3 29.82 -34.32 7.66
C ASP A 3 29.94 -35.17 6.40
N ILE A 4 30.39 -36.43 6.51
CA ILE A 4 30.48 -37.36 5.37
C ILE A 4 29.08 -37.75 4.89
N ILE A 5 28.16 -37.98 5.83
CA ILE A 5 26.75 -38.27 5.52
C ILE A 5 26.07 -37.04 4.90
N ARG A 6 26.42 -35.83 5.35
CA ARG A 6 25.90 -34.57 4.82
C ARG A 6 26.36 -34.34 3.37
N VAL A 7 27.64 -34.56 3.07
CA VAL A 7 28.21 -34.44 1.72
C VAL A 7 27.62 -35.51 0.79
N TRP A 8 27.45 -36.74 1.28
CA TRP A 8 26.81 -37.81 0.51
C TRP A 8 25.34 -37.52 0.19
N LEU A 9 24.57 -37.01 1.15
CA LEU A 9 23.17 -36.59 0.95
C LEU A 9 23.05 -35.45 -0.07
N ILE A 10 23.95 -34.47 -0.03
CA ILE A 10 23.97 -33.33 -0.97
C ILE A 10 24.31 -33.78 -2.40
N SER A 11 25.08 -34.85 -2.56
CA SER A 11 25.47 -35.37 -3.89
C SER A 11 24.35 -36.12 -4.63
N GLN A 12 23.30 -36.56 -3.93
CA GLN A 12 22.26 -37.40 -4.51
C GLN A 12 21.08 -36.60 -5.07
N SER A 13 20.73 -36.85 -6.33
CA SER A 13 19.67 -36.12 -7.06
C SER A 13 18.27 -36.22 -6.40
N TRP A 14 18.01 -37.32 -5.67
CA TRP A 14 16.75 -37.52 -4.95
C TRP A 14 16.55 -36.54 -3.79
N PHE A 15 17.64 -36.09 -3.17
CA PHE A 15 17.61 -35.21 -1.99
C PHE A 15 17.16 -33.81 -2.41
N TRP A 16 17.67 -33.33 -3.55
CA TRP A 16 17.23 -32.07 -4.14
C TRP A 16 15.78 -32.13 -4.62
N ARG A 17 15.33 -33.26 -5.19
CA ARG A 17 13.91 -33.46 -5.56
C ARG A 17 12.99 -33.48 -4.33
N PHE A 18 13.42 -34.12 -3.25
CA PHE A 18 12.67 -34.19 -1.99
C PHE A 18 12.63 -32.83 -1.29
N ARG A 19 13.77 -32.14 -1.19
CA ARG A 19 13.88 -30.77 -0.65
C ARG A 19 13.03 -29.79 -1.45
N ALA A 20 13.05 -29.89 -2.78
CA ALA A 20 12.19 -29.08 -3.65
C ALA A 20 10.70 -29.38 -3.44
N ARG A 21 10.31 -30.64 -3.22
CA ARG A 21 8.92 -31.01 -2.86
C ARG A 21 8.52 -30.46 -1.50
N ILE A 22 9.38 -30.56 -0.48
CA ILE A 22 9.11 -30.00 0.85
C ILE A 22 8.98 -28.48 0.77
N ALA A 23 9.89 -27.79 0.08
CA ALA A 23 9.80 -26.34 -0.12
C ALA A 23 8.53 -25.95 -0.89
N LYS A 24 8.09 -26.78 -1.84
CA LYS A 24 6.83 -26.56 -2.56
C LYS A 24 5.60 -26.77 -1.66
N ILE A 25 5.64 -27.75 -0.75
CA ILE A 25 4.55 -28.00 0.20
C ILE A 25 4.51 -26.92 1.28
N SER A 26 5.66 -26.50 1.83
CA SER A 26 5.72 -25.37 2.78
C SER A 26 5.23 -24.09 2.12
N PHE A 27 5.65 -23.83 0.88
CA PHE A 27 5.15 -22.71 0.09
C PHE A 27 3.63 -22.83 -0.17
N LEU A 28 3.08 -24.03 -0.42
CA LEU A 28 1.63 -24.19 -0.56
C LEU A 28 0.89 -23.92 0.75
N PHE A 29 1.47 -24.30 1.89
CA PHE A 29 0.88 -24.06 3.21
C PHE A 29 0.96 -22.58 3.58
N GLU A 30 2.11 -21.92 3.37
CA GLU A 30 2.29 -20.48 3.50
C GLU A 30 1.40 -19.70 2.54
N ASN A 31 1.31 -20.12 1.28
CA ASN A 31 0.42 -19.51 0.30
C ASN A 31 -1.05 -19.72 0.69
N SER A 32 -1.41 -20.85 1.31
CA SER A 32 -2.76 -21.11 1.81
C SER A 32 -3.09 -20.26 3.04
N THR A 33 -2.17 -20.13 4.02
CA THR A 33 -2.36 -19.28 5.21
C THR A 33 -2.34 -17.80 4.84
N TYR A 34 -1.47 -17.40 3.92
CA TYR A 34 -1.46 -16.08 3.29
C TYR A 34 -2.76 -15.82 2.53
N LYS A 35 -3.22 -16.76 1.69
CA LYS A 35 -4.54 -16.68 1.02
C LYS A 35 -5.65 -16.57 2.05
N ARG A 36 -5.63 -17.31 3.16
CA ARG A 36 -6.68 -17.24 4.18
C ARG A 36 -6.69 -15.89 4.92
N ARG A 37 -5.51 -15.31 5.19
CA ARG A 37 -5.37 -13.97 5.80
C ARG A 37 -5.71 -12.84 4.82
N THR A 38 -5.35 -12.98 3.55
CA THR A 38 -5.69 -12.02 2.48
C THR A 38 -7.12 -12.19 1.95
N TYR A 39 -7.78 -13.33 2.17
CA TYR A 39 -9.21 -13.52 1.87
C TYR A 39 -10.12 -12.64 2.73
N VAL A 40 -9.62 -12.18 3.89
CA VAL A 40 -10.31 -11.21 4.74
C VAL A 40 -10.12 -9.76 4.23
N SER A 41 -9.15 -9.47 3.33
CA SER A 41 -8.93 -8.08 2.84
C SER A 41 -8.89 -7.86 1.32
N LYS A 42 -8.64 -8.86 0.45
CA LYS A 42 -8.53 -8.67 -1.01
C LYS A 42 -9.01 -9.88 -1.82
N ALA A 43 -10.33 -10.02 -1.93
CA ALA A 43 -10.93 -10.79 -3.00
C ALA A 43 -10.97 -9.95 -4.30
N LYS A 44 -9.95 -10.08 -5.16
CA LYS A 44 -9.97 -10.08 -6.65
C LYS A 44 -8.71 -9.45 -7.27
N ALA A 45 -8.04 -10.21 -8.15
CA ALA A 45 -7.33 -9.64 -9.29
C ALA A 45 -7.39 -10.60 -10.49
N ASN A 46 -8.03 -10.12 -11.56
CA ASN A 46 -7.70 -10.33 -12.97
C ASN A 46 -8.11 -11.55 -13.82
N VAL A 47 -9.00 -12.46 -13.40
CA VAL A 47 -9.74 -13.32 -14.39
C VAL A 47 -11.26 -13.19 -14.26
N ARG A 48 -11.71 -12.32 -13.37
CA ARG A 48 -13.04 -12.42 -12.78
C ARG A 48 -13.79 -11.09 -12.83
N ILE A 49 -13.81 -10.39 -13.95
CA ILE A 49 -14.69 -9.23 -14.09
C ILE A 49 -16.12 -9.76 -14.31
N LEU A 50 -16.35 -10.58 -15.34
CA LEU A 50 -17.69 -11.17 -15.57
C LEU A 50 -18.10 -12.22 -14.50
N GLY A 51 -17.19 -13.15 -14.17
CA GLY A 51 -17.46 -14.23 -13.22
C GLY A 51 -17.54 -13.81 -11.74
N SER A 52 -17.38 -12.52 -11.44
CA SER A 52 -17.52 -12.02 -10.08
C SER A 52 -18.75 -11.17 -9.88
N PHE A 53 -19.28 -10.55 -10.93
CA PHE A 53 -20.62 -9.96 -10.88
C PHE A 53 -21.67 -11.07 -10.69
N THR A 54 -21.54 -12.15 -11.47
CA THR A 54 -22.42 -13.32 -11.32
C THR A 54 -22.22 -14.01 -9.98
N TRP A 55 -20.99 -14.19 -9.50
CA TRP A 55 -20.74 -14.84 -8.20
C TRP A 55 -21.17 -14.00 -6.99
N VAL A 56 -20.99 -12.67 -7.02
CA VAL A 56 -21.46 -11.79 -5.92
C VAL A 56 -22.99 -11.77 -5.91
N GLY A 57 -23.64 -11.65 -7.07
CA GLY A 57 -25.10 -11.72 -7.19
C GLY A 57 -25.66 -13.09 -6.77
N LEU A 58 -25.04 -14.19 -7.21
CA LEU A 58 -25.46 -15.55 -6.87
C LEU A 58 -25.28 -15.84 -5.37
N ASN A 59 -24.15 -15.41 -4.78
CA ASN A 59 -23.92 -15.55 -3.34
C ASN A 59 -24.90 -14.68 -2.55
N SER A 60 -25.19 -13.45 -2.99
CA SER A 60 -26.22 -12.61 -2.33
C SER A 60 -27.60 -13.24 -2.42
N LEU A 61 -27.97 -13.86 -3.55
CA LEU A 61 -29.24 -14.57 -3.69
C LEU A 61 -29.35 -15.74 -2.69
N PHE A 62 -28.27 -16.52 -2.54
CA PHE A 62 -28.23 -17.61 -1.55
C PHE A 62 -28.46 -17.09 -0.12
N TRP A 63 -27.74 -16.03 0.29
CA TRP A 63 -27.91 -15.43 1.62
C TRP A 63 -29.29 -14.81 1.82
N VAL A 64 -29.86 -14.18 0.78
CA VAL A 64 -31.20 -13.60 0.82
C VAL A 64 -32.26 -14.70 0.99
N VAL A 65 -32.19 -15.78 0.21
CA VAL A 65 -33.12 -16.92 0.34
C VAL A 65 -33.01 -17.54 1.73
N LEU A 66 -31.78 -17.80 2.22
CA LEU A 66 -31.56 -18.32 3.57
C LEU A 66 -32.16 -17.40 4.64
N THR A 67 -31.93 -16.09 4.54
CA THR A 67 -32.44 -15.09 5.49
C THR A 67 -33.96 -15.03 5.47
N LEU A 68 -34.58 -15.00 4.28
CA LEU A 68 -36.03 -15.00 4.13
C LEU A 68 -36.66 -16.30 4.67
N SER A 69 -36.04 -17.46 4.45
CA SER A 69 -36.50 -18.74 5.01
C SER A 69 -36.41 -18.78 6.53
N ILE A 70 -35.30 -18.29 7.12
CA ILE A 70 -35.14 -18.21 8.57
C ILE A 70 -36.18 -17.26 9.16
N LEU A 71 -36.36 -16.08 8.58
CA LEU A 71 -37.34 -15.10 9.07
C LEU A 71 -38.77 -15.62 8.96
N GLY A 72 -39.11 -16.26 7.85
CA GLY A 72 -40.42 -16.89 7.68
C GLY A 72 -40.66 -18.00 8.71
N PHE A 73 -39.67 -18.86 8.96
CA PHE A 73 -39.79 -19.93 9.95
C PHE A 73 -39.88 -19.39 11.39
N VAL A 74 -39.08 -18.38 11.71
CA VAL A 74 -39.12 -17.70 13.02
C VAL A 74 -40.47 -17.04 13.24
N GLU A 75 -41.01 -16.35 12.22
CA GLU A 75 -42.32 -15.71 12.31
C GLU A 75 -43.45 -16.72 12.50
N ASP A 76 -43.43 -17.82 11.75
CA ASP A 76 -44.43 -18.88 11.84
C ASP A 76 -44.36 -19.59 13.20
N TYR A 77 -43.15 -19.87 13.70
CA TYR A 77 -42.93 -20.43 15.03
C TYR A 77 -43.42 -19.50 16.15
N LEU A 78 -43.13 -18.20 16.07
CA LEU A 78 -43.61 -17.20 17.05
C LEU A 78 -45.13 -17.02 16.99
N ARG A 79 -45.72 -17.02 15.79
CA ARG A 79 -47.18 -16.96 15.59
C ARG A 79 -47.88 -18.18 16.17
N SER A 80 -47.26 -19.37 16.09
CA SER A 80 -47.80 -20.59 16.69
C SER A 80 -47.79 -20.59 18.23
N LYS A 81 -46.89 -19.80 18.86
CA LYS A 81 -46.67 -19.81 20.32
C LYS A 81 -47.18 -18.58 21.06
N THR A 82 -47.49 -17.47 20.37
CA THR A 82 -47.85 -16.21 21.02
C THR A 82 -49.09 -15.56 20.39
N VAL A 83 -50.02 -15.11 21.25
CA VAL A 83 -51.24 -14.35 20.87
C VAL A 83 -50.90 -12.91 20.42
N LEU A 84 -49.64 -12.49 20.57
CA LEU A 84 -49.17 -11.13 20.32
C LEU A 84 -49.16 -10.77 18.82
N LEU A 85 -48.98 -11.75 17.94
CA LEU A 85 -49.01 -11.57 16.48
C LEU A 85 -50.40 -11.95 15.96
N LYS A 86 -51.30 -10.97 15.89
CA LYS A 86 -52.61 -11.15 15.24
C LYS A 86 -52.40 -11.63 13.79
N PRO A 87 -53.27 -12.52 13.25
CA PRO A 87 -53.26 -12.83 11.84
C PRO A 87 -53.45 -11.53 11.04
N LEU A 88 -52.50 -11.25 10.13
CA LEU A 88 -52.54 -10.03 9.32
C LEU A 88 -53.85 -9.96 8.52
N SER A 89 -54.49 -8.79 8.50
CA SER A 89 -55.61 -8.52 7.60
C SER A 89 -55.14 -8.57 6.14
N ALA A 90 -56.06 -8.87 5.20
CA ALA A 90 -55.75 -8.86 3.77
C ALA A 90 -55.22 -7.50 3.30
N ASP A 91 -55.70 -6.41 3.90
CA ASP A 91 -55.23 -5.04 3.61
C ASP A 91 -53.81 -4.78 4.13
N ASP A 92 -53.46 -5.28 5.32
CA ASP A 92 -52.11 -5.14 5.89
C ASP A 92 -51.07 -5.87 5.05
N LYS A 93 -51.43 -7.06 4.53
CA LYS A 93 -50.57 -7.85 3.63
C LYS A 93 -50.28 -7.08 2.34
N LYS A 94 -51.31 -6.49 1.74
CA LYS A 94 -51.18 -5.68 0.52
C LYS A 94 -50.28 -4.46 0.77
N PHE A 95 -50.50 -3.76 1.89
CA PHE A 95 -49.67 -2.62 2.28
C PHE A 95 -48.18 -3.02 2.41
N TYR A 96 -47.88 -4.13 3.07
CA TYR A 96 -46.51 -4.62 3.23
C TYR A 96 -45.81 -4.99 1.93
N ILE A 97 -46.54 -5.62 1.00
CA ILE A 97 -46.00 -5.93 -0.33
C ILE A 97 -45.73 -4.65 -1.12
N ASP A 98 -46.65 -3.69 -1.08
CA ASP A 98 -46.50 -2.41 -1.77
C ASP A 98 -45.32 -1.60 -1.20
N GLN A 99 -45.11 -1.64 0.13
CA GLN A 99 -43.94 -1.04 0.78
C GLN A 99 -42.62 -1.68 0.34
N LEU A 100 -42.53 -3.02 0.34
CA LEU A 100 -41.32 -3.72 -0.11
C LEU A 100 -41.03 -3.45 -1.60
N ARG A 101 -42.07 -3.33 -2.43
CA ARG A 101 -41.93 -2.94 -3.83
C ARG A 101 -41.41 -1.51 -3.98
N LEU A 102 -41.92 -0.58 -3.17
CA LEU A 102 -41.42 0.80 -3.13
C LEU A 102 -39.94 0.84 -2.72
N TYR A 103 -39.55 0.09 -1.69
CA TYR A 103 -38.16 0.00 -1.25
C TYR A 103 -37.25 -0.55 -2.34
N ALA A 104 -37.67 -1.62 -3.03
CA ALA A 104 -36.92 -2.17 -4.16
C ALA A 104 -36.73 -1.14 -5.28
N GLN A 105 -37.77 -0.38 -5.62
CA GLN A 105 -37.70 0.68 -6.63
C GLN A 105 -36.74 1.80 -6.19
N LEU A 106 -36.84 2.26 -4.94
CA LEU A 106 -36.00 3.32 -4.39
C LEU A 106 -34.52 2.91 -4.38
N LEU A 107 -34.22 1.69 -3.91
CA LEU A 107 -32.85 1.15 -3.89
C LEU A 107 -32.28 0.99 -5.31
N THR A 108 -33.11 0.54 -6.27
CA THR A 108 -32.68 0.42 -7.67
C THR A 108 -32.41 1.78 -8.30
N ALA A 109 -33.23 2.79 -7.99
CA ALA A 109 -33.00 4.16 -8.44
C ALA A 109 -31.70 4.74 -7.86
N ILE A 110 -31.46 4.56 -6.55
CA ILE A 110 -30.20 4.96 -5.91
C ILE A 110 -29.00 4.26 -6.57
N PHE A 111 -29.09 2.95 -6.79
CA PHE A 111 -28.04 2.18 -7.47
C PHE A 111 -27.73 2.78 -8.84
N SER A 112 -28.77 3.05 -9.64
CA SER A 112 -28.62 3.64 -10.97
C SER A 112 -27.94 5.01 -10.92
N ILE A 113 -28.37 5.91 -10.04
CA ILE A 113 -27.79 7.25 -9.89
C ILE A 113 -26.33 7.16 -9.44
N TYR A 114 -26.02 6.27 -8.50
CA TYR A 114 -24.66 6.09 -7.99
C TYR A 114 -23.69 5.66 -9.10
N PHE A 115 -24.06 4.62 -9.87
CA PHE A 115 -23.22 4.13 -10.97
C PHE A 115 -23.18 5.10 -12.15
N ALA A 116 -24.27 5.83 -12.43
CA ALA A 116 -24.26 6.90 -13.43
C ALA A 116 -23.30 8.03 -13.02
N THR A 117 -23.35 8.47 -11.76
CA THR A 117 -22.45 9.51 -11.22
C THR A 117 -21.00 9.05 -11.27
N ILE A 118 -20.71 7.81 -10.88
CA ILE A 118 -19.38 7.20 -11.03
C ILE A 118 -18.93 7.20 -12.49
N GLY A 119 -19.80 6.80 -13.41
CA GLY A 119 -19.51 6.77 -14.85
C GLY A 119 -19.18 8.17 -15.39
N ILE A 120 -19.95 9.19 -14.99
CA ILE A 120 -19.69 10.59 -15.32
C ILE A 120 -18.33 11.02 -14.75
N ILE A 121 -18.09 10.79 -13.46
CA ILE A 121 -16.85 11.15 -12.77
C ILE A 121 -15.63 10.50 -13.45
N LEU A 122 -15.72 9.21 -13.80
CA LEU A 122 -14.69 8.49 -14.54
C LEU A 122 -14.46 9.07 -15.94
N SER A 123 -15.53 9.49 -16.61
CA SER A 123 -15.49 10.03 -17.96
C SER A 123 -15.06 11.50 -18.03
N THR A 124 -15.28 12.31 -17.00
CA THR A 124 -15.00 13.75 -17.01
C THR A 124 -13.77 14.12 -16.19
N GLY A 125 -13.58 13.48 -15.03
CA GLY A 125 -12.49 13.78 -14.10
C GLY A 125 -11.23 12.93 -14.32
N TYR A 126 -11.39 11.67 -14.75
CA TYR A 126 -10.30 10.69 -14.71
C TYR A 126 -9.79 10.21 -16.06
N THR A 127 -10.31 10.72 -17.19
CA THR A 127 -9.83 10.34 -18.53
C THR A 127 -8.35 10.63 -18.77
N ARG A 128 -7.77 11.54 -17.98
CA ARG A 128 -6.34 11.90 -18.04
C ARG A 128 -5.46 11.08 -17.09
N LEU A 129 -6.03 10.29 -16.18
CA LEU A 129 -5.27 9.44 -15.26
C LEU A 129 -4.91 8.09 -15.89
N ARG A 130 -3.83 7.49 -15.39
CA ARG A 130 -3.39 6.15 -15.79
C ARG A 130 -4.47 5.10 -15.45
N ARG A 131 -4.63 4.11 -16.33
CA ARG A 131 -5.68 3.06 -16.25
C ARG A 131 -5.63 2.25 -14.95
N ASP A 132 -4.46 2.09 -14.35
CA ASP A 132 -4.26 1.36 -13.09
C ASP A 132 -4.80 2.12 -11.86
N ILE A 133 -4.72 3.46 -11.86
CA ILE A 133 -5.35 4.32 -10.83
C ILE A 133 -6.86 4.32 -11.01
N ILE A 134 -7.34 4.42 -12.26
CA ILE A 134 -8.77 4.28 -12.58
C ILE A 134 -9.29 2.90 -12.14
N GLN A 135 -8.50 1.85 -12.36
CA GLN A 135 -8.85 0.50 -11.93
C GLN A 135 -8.89 0.40 -10.40
N LEU A 136 -7.97 1.05 -9.69
CA LEU A 136 -7.98 1.11 -8.23
C LEU A 136 -9.27 1.78 -7.72
N LEU A 137 -9.59 2.97 -8.25
CA LEU A 137 -10.80 3.73 -7.91
C LEU A 137 -12.09 2.93 -8.17
N THR A 138 -12.19 2.29 -9.34
CA THR A 138 -13.35 1.47 -9.71
C THR A 138 -13.45 0.19 -8.90
N THR A 139 -12.35 -0.55 -8.70
CA THR A 139 -12.40 -1.81 -7.94
C THR A 139 -12.69 -1.59 -6.47
N GLU A 140 -12.23 -0.49 -5.89
CA GLU A 140 -12.49 -0.15 -4.51
C GLU A 140 -13.94 0.28 -4.28
N GLN A 141 -14.50 1.12 -5.14
CA GLN A 141 -15.88 1.60 -5.02
C GLN A 141 -16.91 0.53 -5.40
N VAL A 142 -16.68 -0.18 -6.50
CA VAL A 142 -17.57 -1.27 -6.97
C VAL A 142 -17.42 -2.52 -6.11
N GLY A 143 -16.25 -2.74 -5.51
CA GLY A 143 -15.99 -3.85 -4.58
C GLY A 143 -16.31 -3.55 -3.12
N SER A 144 -16.68 -2.29 -2.81
CA SER A 144 -16.93 -1.81 -1.46
C SER A 144 -18.05 -2.59 -0.77
N ILE A 145 -18.00 -2.63 0.55
CA ILE A 145 -19.04 -3.22 1.39
C ILE A 145 -20.41 -2.60 1.06
N TYR A 146 -20.43 -1.31 0.69
CA TYR A 146 -21.64 -0.59 0.31
C TYR A 146 -22.34 -1.18 -0.92
N SER A 147 -21.64 -1.36 -2.04
CA SER A 147 -22.27 -1.87 -3.27
C SER A 147 -22.89 -3.25 -3.03
N ARG A 148 -22.24 -4.06 -2.19
CA ARG A 148 -22.75 -5.37 -1.77
C ARG A 148 -23.98 -5.25 -0.88
N VAL A 149 -23.97 -4.37 0.11
CA VAL A 149 -25.12 -4.13 0.99
C VAL A 149 -26.30 -3.61 0.18
N LEU A 150 -26.08 -2.66 -0.73
CA LEU A 150 -27.15 -2.07 -1.52
C LEU A 150 -27.77 -3.09 -2.48
N VAL A 151 -26.95 -3.88 -3.19
CA VAL A 151 -27.45 -4.98 -4.04
C VAL A 151 -28.17 -6.03 -3.21
N LEU A 152 -27.64 -6.40 -2.04
CA LEU A 152 -28.29 -7.35 -1.13
C LEU A 152 -29.64 -6.83 -0.63
N SER A 153 -29.74 -5.56 -0.24
CA SER A 153 -30.99 -4.91 0.17
C SER A 153 -32.02 -4.89 -0.95
N ALA A 154 -31.59 -4.56 -2.19
CA ALA A 154 -32.49 -4.52 -3.35
C ALA A 154 -32.99 -5.93 -3.72
N VAL A 155 -32.08 -6.91 -3.75
CA VAL A 155 -32.40 -8.33 -4.02
C VAL A 155 -33.26 -8.91 -2.90
N PHE A 156 -33.07 -8.49 -1.64
CA PHE A 156 -33.91 -8.89 -0.51
C PHE A 156 -35.35 -8.40 -0.69
N CYS A 157 -35.55 -7.12 -0.99
CA CYS A 157 -36.89 -6.55 -1.20
C CYS A 157 -37.59 -7.15 -2.43
N LEU A 158 -36.85 -7.35 -3.53
CA LEU A 158 -37.38 -8.03 -4.72
C LEU A 158 -37.71 -9.51 -4.42
N GLY A 159 -36.81 -10.23 -3.77
CA GLY A 159 -37.02 -11.62 -3.36
C GLY A 159 -38.27 -11.78 -2.49
N ALA A 160 -38.41 -10.92 -1.47
CA ALA A 160 -39.57 -10.88 -0.57
C ALA A 160 -40.89 -10.62 -1.32
N THR A 161 -40.89 -9.75 -2.33
CA THR A 161 -42.11 -9.53 -3.17
C THR A 161 -42.40 -10.70 -4.10
N THR A 162 -41.38 -11.38 -4.63
CA THR A 162 -41.58 -12.55 -5.51
C THR A 162 -42.03 -13.81 -4.78
N LEU A 163 -41.76 -13.95 -3.48
CA LEU A 163 -42.22 -15.07 -2.64
C LEU A 163 -43.75 -15.21 -2.62
N GLN A 164 -44.48 -14.11 -2.82
CA GLN A 164 -45.94 -14.13 -2.96
C GLN A 164 -46.39 -15.00 -4.15
N LEU A 165 -45.62 -15.04 -5.24
CA LEU A 165 -45.95 -15.87 -6.41
C LEU A 165 -45.86 -17.37 -6.10
N VAL A 166 -45.12 -17.75 -5.06
CA VAL A 166 -44.93 -19.13 -4.58
C VAL A 166 -45.90 -19.46 -3.42
N GLY A 167 -46.77 -18.51 -3.04
CA GLY A 167 -47.75 -18.69 -1.97
C GLY A 167 -47.22 -18.43 -0.56
N PHE A 168 -45.98 -17.92 -0.41
CA PHE A 168 -45.45 -17.46 0.86
C PHE A 168 -45.82 -15.99 1.09
N GLU A 169 -46.55 -15.73 2.17
CA GLU A 169 -46.97 -14.37 2.52
C GLU A 169 -45.89 -13.66 3.35
N PRO A 170 -45.44 -12.46 2.96
CA PRO A 170 -44.45 -11.72 3.72
C PRO A 170 -45.05 -11.19 5.03
N GLY A 171 -44.36 -11.47 6.13
CA GLY A 171 -44.77 -11.06 7.46
C GLY A 171 -44.09 -9.79 7.96
N LEU A 172 -44.35 -9.42 9.22
CA LEU A 172 -43.90 -8.16 9.83
C LEU A 172 -42.37 -8.11 9.97
N PHE A 173 -41.72 -9.25 10.23
CA PHE A 173 -40.26 -9.28 10.37
C PHE A 173 -39.56 -9.02 9.03
N ILE A 174 -40.13 -9.53 7.93
CA ILE A 174 -39.58 -9.33 6.58
C ILE A 174 -39.68 -7.84 6.19
N THR A 175 -40.81 -7.19 6.48
CA THR A 175 -40.94 -5.74 6.22
C THR A 175 -40.05 -4.89 7.12
N ALA A 176 -39.96 -5.19 8.41
CA ALA A 176 -39.10 -4.47 9.35
C ALA A 176 -37.61 -4.52 8.92
N ILE A 177 -37.14 -5.70 8.51
CA ILE A 177 -35.76 -5.87 8.00
C ILE A 177 -35.58 -5.16 6.66
N GLY A 178 -36.58 -5.22 5.78
CA GLY A 178 -36.58 -4.46 4.52
C GLY A 178 -36.47 -2.94 4.75
N THR A 179 -37.22 -2.40 5.70
CA THR A 179 -37.14 -0.97 6.09
C THR A 179 -35.76 -0.63 6.65
N PHE A 180 -35.23 -1.45 7.55
CA PHE A 180 -33.91 -1.24 8.15
C PHE A 180 -32.78 -1.26 7.11
N LEU A 181 -32.78 -2.26 6.22
CA LEU A 181 -31.83 -2.38 5.11
C LEU A 181 -31.90 -1.18 4.16
N THR A 182 -33.12 -0.70 3.87
CA THR A 182 -33.34 0.47 3.01
C THR A 182 -32.81 1.75 3.68
N LEU A 183 -33.07 1.94 4.97
CA LEU A 183 -32.58 3.09 5.73
C LEU A 183 -31.05 3.12 5.78
N ILE A 184 -30.40 2.00 6.11
CA ILE A 184 -28.92 1.91 6.12
C ILE A 184 -28.36 2.21 4.73
N SER A 185 -28.93 1.61 3.69
CA SER A 185 -28.45 1.81 2.31
C SER A 185 -28.58 3.27 1.88
N SER A 186 -29.66 3.95 2.28
CA SER A 186 -29.87 5.37 2.01
C SER A 186 -28.89 6.26 2.80
N LEU A 187 -28.65 5.99 4.09
CA LEU A 187 -27.74 6.77 4.92
C LEU A 187 -26.28 6.65 4.47
N ALA A 188 -25.89 5.47 3.97
CA ALA A 188 -24.53 5.23 3.49
C ALA A 188 -24.20 5.94 2.17
N LEU A 189 -25.19 6.50 1.47
CA LEU A 189 -24.99 7.26 0.23
C LEU A 189 -24.17 8.54 0.48
N PHE A 190 -24.46 9.26 1.58
CA PHE A 190 -23.78 10.52 1.90
C PHE A 190 -22.26 10.38 2.10
N PRO A 191 -21.75 9.53 3.02
CA PRO A 191 -20.31 9.37 3.20
C PRO A 191 -19.61 8.80 1.96
N LEU A 192 -20.33 8.02 1.15
CA LEU A 192 -19.78 7.46 -0.09
C LEU A 192 -19.64 8.50 -1.19
N GLY A 193 -20.64 9.37 -1.35
CA GLY A 193 -20.57 10.53 -2.23
C GLY A 193 -19.38 11.41 -1.84
N GLN A 194 -19.20 11.69 -0.54
CA GLN A 194 -18.05 12.43 -0.04
C GLN A 194 -16.71 11.73 -0.35
N ARG A 195 -16.62 10.41 -0.14
CA ARG A 195 -15.41 9.64 -0.47
C ARG A 195 -15.07 9.71 -1.97
N LEU A 196 -16.08 9.65 -2.82
CA LEU A 196 -15.96 9.82 -4.27
C LEU A 196 -15.37 11.18 -4.64
N PHE A 197 -15.85 12.26 -4.01
CA PHE A 197 -15.31 13.60 -4.22
C PHE A 197 -13.90 13.76 -3.67
N ASN A 198 -13.61 13.15 -2.52
CA ASN A 198 -12.28 13.16 -1.91
C ASN A 198 -11.22 12.49 -2.80
N PHE A 199 -11.59 11.50 -3.60
CA PHE A 199 -10.67 10.87 -4.55
C PHE A 199 -10.21 11.78 -5.70
N PHE A 200 -10.90 12.89 -5.97
CA PHE A 200 -10.40 13.89 -6.90
C PHE A 200 -9.15 14.59 -6.37
N ASN A 201 -8.97 14.64 -5.05
CA ASN A 201 -7.76 15.14 -4.46
C ASN A 201 -6.69 14.04 -4.51
N LEU A 202 -5.76 14.18 -5.47
CA LEU A 202 -4.68 13.21 -5.68
C LEU A 202 -3.78 13.05 -4.45
N ASN A 203 -3.60 14.11 -3.63
CA ASN A 203 -2.87 13.99 -2.36
C ASN A 203 -3.62 13.11 -1.37
N GLN A 204 -4.94 13.25 -1.29
CA GLN A 204 -5.75 12.41 -0.41
C GLN A 204 -5.71 10.94 -0.86
N LEU A 205 -5.81 10.69 -2.17
CA LEU A 205 -5.68 9.34 -2.74
C LEU A 205 -4.31 8.72 -2.45
N ALA A 206 -3.22 9.49 -2.61
CA ALA A 206 -1.87 9.05 -2.29
C ALA A 206 -1.75 8.65 -0.81
N ARG A 207 -2.24 9.51 0.09
CA ARG A 207 -2.12 9.33 1.54
C ARG A 207 -3.03 8.24 2.11
N SER A 208 -4.27 8.13 1.63
CA SER A 208 -5.25 7.20 2.23
C SER A 208 -5.18 5.78 1.67
N GLU A 209 -4.83 5.62 0.38
CA GLU A 209 -4.89 4.31 -0.27
C GLU A 209 -3.53 3.78 -0.71
N ILE A 210 -2.70 4.63 -1.34
CA ILE A 210 -1.43 4.17 -1.93
C ILE A 210 -0.36 3.97 -0.86
N LEU A 211 -0.18 4.96 0.02
CA LEU A 211 0.85 4.92 1.06
C LEU A 211 0.66 3.73 2.03
N PRO A 212 -0.53 3.47 2.61
CA PRO A 212 -0.74 2.32 3.48
C PRO A 212 -0.59 0.99 2.74
N ARG A 213 -0.95 0.96 1.45
CA ARG A 213 -0.74 -0.23 0.61
C ARG A 213 0.75 -0.54 0.43
N ILE A 214 1.60 0.47 0.19
CA ILE A 214 3.04 0.26 0.09
C ILE A 214 3.59 -0.21 1.44
N ALA A 215 3.25 0.48 2.54
CA ALA A 215 3.68 0.12 3.90
C ALA A 215 3.31 -1.33 4.26
N HIS A 216 2.07 -1.74 4.01
CA HIS A 216 1.63 -3.12 4.24
C HIS A 216 2.46 -4.15 3.46
N HIS A 217 2.86 -3.83 2.23
CA HIS A 217 3.69 -4.73 1.45
C HIS A 217 5.17 -4.71 1.88
N ILE A 218 5.69 -3.60 2.42
CA ILE A 218 6.99 -3.53 3.09
C ILE A 218 6.99 -4.47 4.31
N GLU A 219 5.99 -4.34 5.20
CA GLU A 219 5.84 -5.19 6.38
C GLU A 219 5.72 -6.68 6.02
N GLY A 220 5.01 -6.98 4.93
CA GLY A 220 4.90 -8.34 4.41
C GLY A 220 6.22 -8.89 3.85
N ALA A 221 7.08 -8.05 3.27
CA ALA A 221 8.42 -8.46 2.84
C ALA A 221 9.41 -8.57 4.01
N ALA A 222 9.22 -7.76 5.04
CA ALA A 222 10.03 -7.71 6.27
C ALA A 222 9.66 -8.80 7.30
N ASN A 223 8.62 -9.60 7.04
CA ASN A 223 8.19 -10.63 7.99
C ASN A 223 9.10 -11.87 7.88
N PRO A 224 9.84 -12.25 8.94
CA PRO A 224 10.79 -13.36 8.90
C PRO A 224 10.11 -14.72 8.71
N ASN A 225 8.80 -14.83 8.95
CA ASN A 225 8.04 -16.06 8.76
C ASN A 225 7.66 -16.32 7.29
N ASN A 226 7.88 -15.35 6.40
CA ASN A 226 7.49 -15.47 5.00
C ASN A 226 8.65 -16.03 4.17
N SER A 227 8.37 -16.99 3.29
CA SER A 227 9.36 -17.43 2.31
C SER A 227 9.81 -16.30 1.39
N ILE A 228 11.05 -16.42 0.87
CA ILE A 228 11.63 -15.50 -0.13
C ILE A 228 10.68 -15.30 -1.32
N SER A 229 10.00 -16.35 -1.79
CA SER A 229 9.00 -16.25 -2.86
C SER A 229 7.82 -15.34 -2.52
N LEU A 230 7.36 -15.35 -1.27
CA LEU A 230 6.28 -14.48 -0.81
C LEU A 230 6.79 -13.05 -0.65
N ALA A 231 7.99 -12.86 -0.10
CA ALA A 231 8.67 -11.55 -0.07
C ALA A 231 8.82 -10.95 -1.48
N ASN A 232 9.13 -11.77 -2.50
CA ASN A 232 9.21 -11.33 -3.90
C ASN A 232 7.85 -10.90 -4.47
N HIS A 233 6.77 -11.59 -4.10
CA HIS A 233 5.42 -11.15 -4.45
C HIS A 233 5.10 -9.80 -3.82
N HIS A 234 5.43 -9.62 -2.54
CA HIS A 234 5.30 -8.34 -1.83
C HIS A 234 6.10 -7.22 -2.50
N SER A 235 7.35 -7.49 -2.90
CA SER A 235 8.20 -6.56 -3.67
C SER A 235 7.52 -6.11 -4.97
N LYS A 236 6.99 -7.05 -5.77
CA LYS A 236 6.33 -6.71 -7.04
C LYS A 236 5.10 -5.82 -6.84
N VAL A 237 4.29 -6.10 -5.83
CA VAL A 237 3.08 -5.31 -5.55
C VAL A 237 3.43 -3.94 -4.96
N ALA A 238 4.41 -3.88 -4.05
CA ALA A 238 4.91 -2.63 -3.50
C ALA A 238 5.46 -1.73 -4.60
N ARG A 239 6.26 -2.27 -5.53
CA ARG A 239 6.83 -1.52 -6.65
C ARG A 239 5.76 -0.94 -7.57
N SER A 240 4.74 -1.72 -7.90
CA SER A 240 3.60 -1.22 -8.69
C SER A 240 2.82 -0.11 -7.97
N ALA A 241 2.63 -0.22 -6.65
CA ALA A 241 1.98 0.85 -5.87
C ALA A 241 2.87 2.10 -5.75
N PHE A 242 4.17 1.91 -5.63
CA PHE A 242 5.13 3.02 -5.61
C PHE A 242 5.21 3.74 -6.96
N GLU A 243 5.15 3.01 -8.08
CA GLU A 243 5.02 3.62 -9.42
C GLU A 243 3.74 4.46 -9.55
N GLN A 244 2.65 4.08 -8.88
CA GLN A 244 1.43 4.89 -8.84
C GLN A 244 1.64 6.19 -8.06
N LEU A 245 2.36 6.14 -6.93
CA LEU A 245 2.74 7.33 -6.17
C LEU A 245 3.61 8.27 -7.01
N CYS A 246 4.62 7.73 -7.71
CA CYS A 246 5.47 8.52 -8.60
C CYS A 246 4.67 9.14 -9.75
N TYR A 247 3.72 8.42 -10.33
CA TYR A 247 2.87 8.97 -11.38
C TYR A 247 1.98 10.11 -10.87
N ILE A 248 1.41 9.98 -9.67
CA ILE A 248 0.64 11.06 -9.04
C ILE A 248 1.52 12.28 -8.82
N ASP A 249 2.72 12.08 -8.27
CA ASP A 249 3.71 13.14 -8.09
C ASP A 249 4.03 13.85 -9.42
N ASP A 250 4.38 13.10 -10.46
CA ASP A 250 4.65 13.63 -11.81
C ASP A 250 3.46 14.43 -12.36
N ARG A 251 2.23 13.97 -12.13
CA ARG A 251 1.03 14.72 -12.54
C ARG A 251 0.95 16.04 -11.76
N MET A 252 1.03 15.98 -10.44
CA MET A 252 0.88 17.14 -9.56
C MET A 252 1.93 18.22 -9.86
N LYS A 253 3.17 17.82 -10.17
CA LYS A 253 4.23 18.71 -10.65
C LYS A 253 3.87 19.42 -11.95
N GLY A 254 3.22 18.72 -12.89
CA GLY A 254 2.74 19.31 -14.13
C GLY A 254 1.53 20.25 -13.98
N GLU A 255 0.81 20.17 -12.85
CA GLU A 255 -0.27 21.08 -12.48
C GLU A 255 0.32 22.27 -11.71
N LYS A 256 0.77 23.31 -12.43
CA LYS A 256 1.40 24.51 -11.82
C LYS A 256 0.54 25.25 -10.79
N VAL A 257 -0.76 24.97 -10.74
CA VAL A 257 -1.70 25.57 -9.80
C VAL A 257 -1.69 24.80 -8.48
N GLY A 258 -1.47 25.50 -7.36
CA GLY A 258 -1.52 24.90 -6.01
C GLY A 258 -0.25 24.18 -5.56
N LEU A 259 0.88 24.37 -6.25
CA LEU A 259 2.16 23.74 -5.90
C LEU A 259 2.63 24.04 -4.46
N GLY A 260 2.29 25.23 -3.94
CA GLY A 260 2.61 25.62 -2.55
C GLY A 260 1.96 24.74 -1.48
N ASP A 261 0.82 24.11 -1.78
CA ASP A 261 0.15 23.17 -0.88
C ASP A 261 0.46 21.71 -1.25
N ASN A 262 0.55 21.42 -2.55
CA ASN A 262 0.74 20.06 -3.07
C ASN A 262 2.16 19.52 -2.83
N LEU A 263 3.21 20.32 -3.10
CA LEU A 263 4.59 19.86 -2.93
C LEU A 263 4.91 19.52 -1.47
N PRO A 264 4.50 20.33 -0.46
CA PRO A 264 4.65 19.93 0.93
C PRO A 264 3.86 18.66 1.26
N ALA A 265 2.60 18.54 0.84
CA ALA A 265 1.81 17.34 1.14
C ALA A 265 2.48 16.05 0.61
N LEU A 266 2.94 16.06 -0.65
CA LEU A 266 3.63 14.92 -1.25
C LEU A 266 5.00 14.66 -0.61
N SER A 267 5.74 15.72 -0.24
CA SER A 267 7.01 15.58 0.45
C SER A 267 6.84 14.91 1.82
N ASP A 268 5.76 15.21 2.54
CA ASP A 268 5.43 14.55 3.80
C ASP A 268 5.11 13.07 3.58
N ASP A 269 4.34 12.73 2.54
CA ASP A 269 4.01 11.34 2.23
C ASP A 269 5.25 10.52 1.87
N TYR A 270 6.16 11.05 1.05
CA TYR A 270 7.46 10.42 0.74
C TYR A 270 8.35 10.29 1.97
N MET A 271 8.40 11.33 2.81
CA MET A 271 9.15 11.30 4.07
C MET A 271 8.65 10.21 5.00
N VAL A 272 7.34 10.13 5.24
CA VAL A 272 6.73 9.09 6.08
C VAL A 272 7.03 7.70 5.53
N LEU A 273 6.96 7.52 4.20
CA LEU A 273 7.30 6.26 3.56
C LEU A 273 8.77 5.88 3.79
N LEU A 274 9.70 6.82 3.58
CA LEU A 274 11.12 6.60 3.71
C LEU A 274 11.49 6.21 5.14
N LEU A 275 10.97 6.95 6.12
CA LEU A 275 11.20 6.66 7.53
C LEU A 275 10.65 5.28 7.89
N HIS A 276 9.42 4.95 7.48
CA HIS A 276 8.86 3.62 7.72
C HIS A 276 9.71 2.53 7.07
N TYR A 277 10.16 2.73 5.84
CA TYR A 277 10.99 1.76 5.12
C TYR A 277 12.33 1.52 5.80
N ILE A 278 13.05 2.58 6.19
CA ILE A 278 14.37 2.48 6.84
C ILE A 278 14.29 1.65 8.12
N HIS A 279 13.21 1.79 8.89
CA HIS A 279 12.96 0.97 10.09
C HIS A 279 12.70 -0.52 9.77
N GLN A 280 12.14 -0.86 8.62
CA GLN A 280 11.82 -2.25 8.26
C GLN A 280 12.89 -2.92 7.39
N LYS A 281 13.73 -2.13 6.71
CA LYS A 281 14.71 -2.59 5.71
C LYS A 281 15.60 -3.73 6.21
N HIS A 282 16.10 -3.64 7.45
CA HIS A 282 17.00 -4.64 8.03
C HIS A 282 16.36 -6.03 8.23
N ARG A 283 15.03 -6.12 8.20
CA ARG A 283 14.30 -7.39 8.35
C ARG A 283 13.98 -8.04 7.01
N ILE A 284 14.20 -7.33 5.91
CA ILE A 284 13.95 -7.84 4.56
C ILE A 284 15.13 -8.71 4.15
N ASP A 285 14.84 -9.93 3.71
CA ASP A 285 15.86 -10.87 3.25
C ASP A 285 16.70 -10.29 2.10
N HIS A 286 18.03 -10.24 2.28
CA HIS A 286 18.99 -9.70 1.32
C HIS A 286 19.01 -10.46 -0.02
N GLN A 287 18.64 -11.73 -0.04
CA GLN A 287 18.57 -12.57 -1.24
C GLN A 287 17.23 -12.40 -1.99
N SER A 288 16.25 -11.72 -1.39
CA SER A 288 14.98 -11.46 -2.04
C SER A 288 15.11 -10.44 -3.17
N TYR A 289 14.23 -10.55 -4.17
CA TYR A 289 14.06 -9.56 -5.23
C TYR A 289 13.34 -8.29 -4.74
N TRP A 290 13.26 -8.07 -3.42
CA TRP A 290 13.01 -6.74 -2.89
C TRP A 290 14.11 -5.77 -3.33
N PHE A 291 15.36 -6.22 -3.35
CA PHE A 291 16.50 -5.47 -3.84
C PHE A 291 16.71 -5.79 -5.33
N PRO A 292 16.42 -4.84 -6.25
CA PRO A 292 16.60 -5.08 -7.68
C PRO A 292 18.05 -5.39 -7.99
N ARG A 293 18.26 -6.40 -8.82
CA ARG A 293 19.61 -6.78 -9.27
C ARG A 293 20.06 -5.83 -10.38
N ARG A 294 21.24 -5.26 -10.22
CA ARG A 294 21.93 -4.46 -11.23
C ARG A 294 23.03 -5.32 -11.83
N GLN A 295 23.16 -5.24 -13.14
CA GLN A 295 24.26 -5.87 -13.85
C GLN A 295 25.54 -5.06 -13.59
N LYS A 296 26.54 -5.72 -13.04
CA LYS A 296 27.87 -5.18 -12.83
C LYS A 296 28.84 -5.87 -13.78
N HIS A 297 29.41 -5.05 -14.66
CA HIS A 297 30.47 -5.51 -15.55
C HIS A 297 31.80 -5.40 -14.81
N ASN A 298 32.41 -6.55 -14.54
CA ASN A 298 33.74 -6.57 -13.98
C ASN A 298 34.74 -6.09 -15.03
N GLN A 299 35.64 -5.20 -14.60
CA GLN A 299 36.76 -4.77 -15.43
C GLN A 299 37.68 -5.97 -15.65
N TRP A 300 38.19 -6.15 -16.88
CA TRP A 300 39.10 -7.24 -17.23
C TRP A 300 40.29 -7.37 -16.28
N PHE A 301 40.78 -6.23 -15.79
CA PHE A 301 41.89 -6.17 -14.86
C PHE A 301 41.56 -6.70 -13.44
N LEU A 302 40.30 -6.65 -13.02
CA LEU A 302 39.86 -6.98 -11.66
C LEU A 302 39.12 -8.32 -11.58
N ALA A 303 38.84 -8.97 -12.71
CA ALA A 303 38.03 -10.18 -12.78
C ALA A 303 38.73 -11.46 -12.27
N GLY A 304 40.04 -11.39 -12.01
CA GLY A 304 40.85 -12.52 -11.54
C GLY A 304 41.17 -13.54 -12.63
N ASP A 305 42.26 -14.29 -12.44
CA ASP A 305 42.87 -15.14 -13.47
C ASP A 305 41.93 -16.22 -14.02
N LEU A 306 41.07 -16.78 -13.18
CA LEU A 306 40.14 -17.83 -13.61
C LEU A 306 39.08 -17.29 -14.58
N ALA A 307 38.47 -16.14 -14.25
CA ALA A 307 37.41 -15.56 -15.06
C ALA A 307 37.96 -15.03 -16.38
N THR A 308 39.15 -14.40 -16.36
CA THR A 308 39.83 -13.90 -17.57
C THR A 308 40.28 -15.04 -18.47
N THR A 309 40.92 -16.08 -17.91
CA THR A 309 41.37 -17.23 -18.70
C THR A 309 40.20 -17.99 -19.32
N THR A 310 39.12 -18.19 -18.56
CA THR A 310 37.91 -18.85 -19.09
C THR A 310 37.33 -18.03 -20.23
N ALA A 311 37.14 -16.73 -20.05
CA ALA A 311 36.59 -15.84 -21.08
C ALA A 311 37.46 -15.79 -22.36
N LEU A 312 38.80 -15.77 -22.21
CA LEU A 312 39.74 -15.83 -23.34
C LEU A 312 39.69 -17.18 -24.07
N GLN A 313 39.63 -18.29 -23.32
CA GLN A 313 39.56 -19.64 -23.91
C GLN A 313 38.23 -19.89 -24.63
N THR A 314 37.12 -19.34 -24.13
CA THR A 314 35.80 -19.49 -24.74
C THR A 314 35.46 -18.40 -25.75
N ASN A 315 36.39 -17.47 -26.05
CA ASN A 315 36.14 -16.28 -26.88
C ASN A 315 34.87 -15.52 -26.49
N SER A 316 34.60 -15.44 -25.18
CA SER A 316 33.41 -14.78 -24.65
C SER A 316 33.79 -13.55 -23.83
N GLN A 317 32.81 -12.67 -23.58
CA GLN A 317 32.98 -11.61 -22.61
C GLN A 317 33.05 -12.20 -21.19
N LEU A 318 33.59 -11.42 -20.26
CA LEU A 318 33.51 -11.73 -18.84
C LEU A 318 32.05 -11.90 -18.40
N SER A 319 31.82 -12.86 -17.50
CA SER A 319 30.50 -13.07 -16.92
C SER A 319 30.04 -11.81 -16.21
N ILE A 320 28.79 -11.42 -16.46
CA ILE A 320 28.15 -10.31 -15.77
C ILE A 320 27.79 -10.79 -14.36
N GLU A 321 28.19 -10.02 -13.36
CA GLU A 321 27.78 -10.28 -11.97
C GLU A 321 26.51 -9.48 -11.66
N GLU A 322 25.57 -10.11 -10.96
CA GLU A 322 24.35 -9.44 -10.51
C GLU A 322 24.54 -8.96 -9.07
N GLU A 323 24.61 -7.64 -8.87
CA GLU A 323 24.71 -7.02 -7.55
C GLU A 323 23.34 -6.49 -7.11
N ALA A 324 22.91 -6.82 -5.89
CA ALA A 324 21.65 -6.34 -5.34
C ALA A 324 21.75 -4.86 -4.95
N ASN A 325 20.87 -4.03 -5.48
CA ASN A 325 20.81 -2.62 -5.09
C ASN A 325 20.05 -2.45 -3.77
N HIS A 326 20.78 -2.45 -2.65
CA HIS A 326 20.21 -2.30 -1.31
C HIS A 326 19.66 -0.90 -0.99
N GLN A 327 19.95 0.11 -1.83
CA GLN A 327 19.55 1.51 -1.59
C GLN A 327 18.56 2.02 -2.66
N TRP A 328 17.92 1.11 -3.40
CA TRP A 328 17.13 1.49 -4.57
C TRP A 328 15.95 2.41 -4.23
N LEU A 329 15.23 2.13 -3.14
CA LEU A 329 14.02 2.86 -2.79
C LEU A 329 14.37 4.23 -2.20
N GLU A 330 15.41 4.27 -1.35
CA GLU A 330 15.92 5.50 -0.75
C GLU A 330 16.41 6.45 -1.83
N ASN A 331 17.20 5.95 -2.79
CA ASN A 331 17.70 6.78 -3.88
C ASN A 331 16.55 7.36 -4.71
N VAL A 332 15.52 6.56 -5.04
CA VAL A 332 14.38 7.08 -5.80
C VAL A 332 13.59 8.11 -4.99
N ILE A 333 13.34 7.87 -3.71
CA ILE A 333 12.60 8.83 -2.87
C ILE A 333 13.40 10.14 -2.70
N ILE A 334 14.71 10.06 -2.48
CA ILE A 334 15.59 11.23 -2.34
C ILE A 334 15.58 12.07 -3.61
N GLU A 335 15.69 11.46 -4.79
CA GLU A 335 15.60 12.20 -6.07
C GLU A 335 14.23 12.86 -6.24
N ARG A 336 13.14 12.21 -5.80
CA ARG A 336 11.80 12.82 -5.85
C ARG A 336 11.67 14.02 -4.92
N LEU A 337 12.19 13.93 -3.70
CA LEU A 337 12.23 15.02 -2.73
C LEU A 337 13.11 16.18 -3.22
N ALA A 338 14.27 15.86 -3.79
CA ALA A 338 15.17 16.85 -4.41
C ALA A 338 14.46 17.58 -5.56
N GLY A 339 13.73 16.85 -6.41
CA GLY A 339 12.90 17.44 -7.47
C GLY A 339 11.78 18.35 -6.96
N HIS A 340 11.30 18.20 -5.71
CA HIS A 340 10.35 19.16 -5.12
C HIS A 340 11.03 20.49 -4.79
N ILE A 341 12.27 20.43 -4.29
CA ILE A 341 13.08 21.60 -3.97
C ILE A 341 13.47 22.33 -5.26
N GLU A 342 13.94 21.59 -6.26
CA GLU A 342 14.27 22.09 -7.60
C GLU A 342 13.11 22.86 -8.21
N LEU A 343 11.91 22.25 -8.27
CA LEU A 343 10.71 22.93 -8.79
C LEU A 343 10.32 24.19 -8.00
N ALA A 344 10.50 24.18 -6.67
CA ALA A 344 10.24 25.38 -5.87
C ALA A 344 11.20 26.53 -6.23
N PHE A 345 12.47 26.21 -6.48
CA PHE A 345 13.48 27.17 -6.92
C PHE A 345 13.27 27.64 -8.36
N GLU A 346 12.89 26.76 -9.28
CA GLU A 346 12.55 27.14 -10.67
C GLU A 346 11.39 28.14 -10.74
N MET A 347 10.45 28.07 -9.79
CA MET A 347 9.34 29.02 -9.68
C MET A 347 9.72 30.33 -8.97
N GLY A 348 10.93 30.44 -8.42
CA GLY A 348 11.38 31.57 -7.61
C GLY A 348 10.75 31.60 -6.20
N ASP A 349 10.06 30.55 -5.76
CA ASP A 349 9.47 30.48 -4.41
C ASP A 349 10.50 29.94 -3.41
N PHE A 350 11.45 30.81 -3.04
CA PHE A 350 12.49 30.50 -2.06
C PHE A 350 11.92 30.19 -0.67
N LYS A 351 10.73 30.72 -0.33
CA LYS A 351 10.05 30.42 0.93
C LYS A 351 9.57 28.97 0.96
N LEU A 352 9.00 28.48 -0.14
CA LEU A 352 8.63 27.09 -0.30
C LEU A 352 9.87 26.19 -0.31
N GLY A 353 10.93 26.57 -1.04
CA GLY A 353 12.21 25.84 -1.03
C GLY A 353 12.78 25.68 0.38
N LEU A 354 12.83 26.77 1.17
CA LEU A 354 13.24 26.74 2.57
C LEU A 354 12.35 25.82 3.43
N LYS A 355 11.02 25.88 3.24
CA LYS A 355 10.07 24.99 3.94
C LYS A 355 10.31 23.52 3.59
N LEU A 356 10.66 23.20 2.35
CA LEU A 356 10.96 21.83 1.92
C LEU A 356 12.31 21.34 2.46
N ILE A 357 13.35 22.19 2.43
CA ILE A 357 14.68 21.88 2.97
C ILE A 357 14.62 21.65 4.48
N SER A 358 13.95 22.54 5.22
CA SER A 358 13.82 22.42 6.68
C SER A 358 13.17 21.11 7.14
N ARG A 359 12.37 20.46 6.29
CA ARG A 359 11.81 19.13 6.57
C ARG A 359 12.83 18.00 6.59
N PHE A 360 14.07 18.22 6.12
CA PHE A 360 15.14 17.24 6.34
C PHE A 360 15.44 17.02 7.82
N SER A 361 15.22 18.03 8.66
CA SER A 361 15.47 17.93 10.11
C SER A 361 14.74 16.75 10.77
N SER A 362 13.54 16.41 10.32
CA SER A 362 12.76 15.29 10.86
C SER A 362 13.32 13.91 10.48
N ARG A 363 14.21 13.83 9.48
CA ARG A 363 14.84 12.57 9.02
C ARG A 363 16.16 12.28 9.72
N ILE A 364 16.84 13.30 10.23
CA ILE A 364 18.19 13.19 10.81
C ILE A 364 18.25 12.16 11.93
N SER A 365 17.29 12.16 12.86
CA SER A 365 17.28 11.22 13.99
C SER A 365 17.17 9.77 13.51
N THR A 366 16.29 9.49 12.55
CA THR A 366 16.12 8.14 12.00
C THR A 366 17.35 7.68 11.22
N TYR A 367 18.00 8.58 10.46
CA TYR A 367 19.26 8.25 9.79
C TYR A 367 20.37 7.92 10.79
N ALA A 368 20.49 8.69 11.87
CA ALA A 368 21.44 8.42 12.93
C ALA A 368 21.13 7.09 13.64
N GLU A 369 19.89 6.87 14.07
CA GLU A 369 19.44 5.67 14.79
C GLU A 369 19.70 4.37 14.01
N GLN A 370 19.47 4.39 12.69
CA GLN A 370 19.63 3.22 11.80
C GLN A 370 21.00 3.20 11.10
N PHE A 371 21.95 4.03 11.54
CA PHE A 371 23.30 4.16 10.98
C PHE A 371 23.32 4.37 9.44
N GLN A 372 22.32 5.06 8.90
CA GLN A 372 22.22 5.40 7.47
C GLN A 372 22.87 6.77 7.17
N PHE A 373 24.06 7.03 7.72
CA PHE A 373 24.76 8.30 7.56
C PHE A 373 25.06 8.64 6.10
N ASP A 374 25.50 7.65 5.31
CA ASP A 374 25.80 7.81 3.88
C ASP A 374 24.56 8.25 3.07
N ILE A 375 23.38 7.79 3.46
CA ILE A 375 22.13 8.20 2.82
C ILE A 375 21.84 9.67 3.13
N GLY A 376 21.93 10.06 4.40
CA GLY A 376 21.74 11.44 4.82
C GLY A 376 22.74 12.41 4.17
N MET A 377 24.01 12.02 4.07
CA MET A 377 25.03 12.85 3.42
C MET A 377 24.80 13.00 1.91
N ARG A 378 24.37 11.96 1.22
CA ARG A 378 24.03 12.06 -0.22
C ARG A 378 22.84 12.99 -0.44
N GLU A 379 21.83 12.93 0.41
CA GLU A 379 20.67 13.83 0.33
C GLU A 379 21.09 15.29 0.55
N LEU A 380 21.95 15.56 1.53
CA LEU A 380 22.52 16.90 1.77
C LEU A 380 23.39 17.40 0.62
N GLN A 381 24.18 16.52 0.01
CA GLN A 381 24.99 16.83 -1.15
C GLN A 381 24.10 17.18 -2.36
N ARG A 382 23.03 16.43 -2.60
CA ARG A 382 22.07 16.74 -3.67
C ARG A 382 21.36 18.07 -3.43
N MET A 383 20.97 18.36 -2.19
CA MET A 383 20.41 19.66 -1.82
C MET A 383 21.40 20.81 -2.07
N LYS A 384 22.68 20.61 -1.75
CA LYS A 384 23.73 21.61 -2.00
C LYS A 384 23.81 21.98 -3.48
N GLU A 385 23.87 20.98 -4.35
CA GLU A 385 23.96 21.18 -5.80
C GLU A 385 22.78 22.02 -6.32
N LEU A 386 21.57 21.71 -5.88
CA LEU A 386 20.37 22.48 -6.25
C LEU A 386 20.38 23.92 -5.73
N ILE A 387 20.87 24.14 -4.52
CA ILE A 387 21.00 25.49 -3.94
C ILE A 387 22.03 26.31 -4.72
N GLU A 388 23.19 25.72 -5.02
CA GLU A 388 24.26 26.38 -5.79
C GLU A 388 23.78 26.76 -7.19
N GLU A 389 23.08 25.85 -7.89
CA GLU A 389 22.52 26.12 -9.22
C GLU A 389 21.49 27.26 -9.20
N ALA A 390 20.54 27.23 -8.25
CA ALA A 390 19.51 28.25 -8.11
C ALA A 390 20.06 29.64 -7.75
N PHE A 391 21.17 29.70 -7.01
CA PHE A 391 21.77 30.97 -6.59
C PHE A 391 22.61 31.61 -7.69
N VAL A 392 23.18 30.82 -8.61
CA VAL A 392 23.93 31.32 -9.76
C VAL A 392 23.00 31.91 -10.83
N SER A 393 21.79 31.37 -10.98
CA SER A 393 20.85 31.75 -12.05
C SER A 393 20.08 33.05 -11.81
N SER A 394 20.33 33.77 -10.71
CA SER A 394 19.46 34.87 -10.27
C SER A 394 20.23 36.13 -9.86
N ASP A 395 19.98 37.23 -10.57
CA ASP A 395 20.61 38.53 -10.33
C ASP A 395 20.28 39.06 -8.92
N ILE A 396 21.32 39.30 -8.12
CA ILE A 396 21.17 39.76 -6.73
C ILE A 396 20.98 41.28 -6.72
N ILE A 397 19.77 41.75 -6.40
CA ILE A 397 19.53 43.16 -6.06
C ILE A 397 19.59 43.30 -4.53
N PRO A 398 20.59 44.01 -3.97
CA PRO A 398 20.75 44.13 -2.52
C PRO A 398 19.60 44.95 -1.89
N GLY A 399 19.00 44.40 -0.83
CA GLY A 399 17.92 45.04 -0.05
C GLY A 399 16.55 44.37 -0.13
N ASN A 400 16.39 43.30 -0.92
CA ASN A 400 15.13 42.58 -1.08
C ASN A 400 14.95 41.46 -0.03
N GLU A 401 13.71 41.17 0.39
CA GLU A 401 13.32 40.06 1.30
C GLU A 401 13.88 38.71 0.83
N GLU A 402 14.06 38.57 -0.48
CA GLU A 402 14.66 37.44 -1.17
C GLU A 402 16.12 37.16 -0.76
N VAL A 403 16.94 38.20 -0.49
CA VAL A 403 18.33 38.04 -0.05
C VAL A 403 18.38 37.38 1.33
N THR A 404 17.48 37.80 2.24
CA THR A 404 17.34 37.20 3.57
C THR A 404 16.91 35.74 3.48
N LEU A 405 15.99 35.40 2.57
CA LEU A 405 15.56 34.02 2.35
C LEU A 405 16.70 33.14 1.82
N ARG A 406 17.52 33.64 0.90
CA ARG A 406 18.69 32.91 0.37
C ARG A 406 19.74 32.64 1.45
N ILE A 407 20.04 33.64 2.29
CA ILE A 407 20.91 33.44 3.47
C ILE A 407 20.30 32.39 4.40
N GLY A 408 18.99 32.47 4.65
CA GLY A 408 18.28 31.49 5.47
C GLY A 408 18.32 30.06 4.91
N ILE A 409 18.28 29.89 3.59
CA ILE A 409 18.43 28.58 2.92
C ILE A 409 19.85 28.03 3.13
N ALA A 410 20.87 28.85 2.89
CA ALA A 410 22.27 28.44 3.06
C ALA A 410 22.60 28.07 4.51
N ASP A 411 22.14 28.89 5.46
CA ASP A 411 22.29 28.64 6.90
C ASP A 411 21.55 27.37 7.33
N SER A 412 20.31 27.19 6.86
CA SER A 412 19.53 25.98 7.14
C SER A 412 20.23 24.73 6.62
N TRP A 413 20.76 24.75 5.39
CA TRP A 413 21.51 23.62 4.84
C TRP A 413 22.76 23.28 5.69
N ALA A 414 23.54 24.29 6.08
CA ALA A 414 24.74 24.10 6.91
C ALA A 414 24.39 23.56 8.31
N ALA A 415 23.31 24.06 8.92
CA ALA A 415 22.80 23.59 10.19
C ALA A 415 22.33 22.13 10.11
N LEU A 416 21.62 21.75 9.05
CA LEU A 416 21.15 20.37 8.83
C LEU A 416 22.31 19.37 8.69
N GLY A 417 23.37 19.74 7.96
CA GLY A 417 24.57 18.90 7.87
C GLY A 417 25.29 18.74 9.21
N SER A 418 25.44 19.83 9.96
CA SER A 418 26.05 19.80 11.29
C SER A 418 25.24 18.92 12.25
N ASN A 419 23.90 19.07 12.24
CA ASN A 419 23.00 18.26 13.05
C ASN A 419 23.06 16.77 12.71
N LEU A 420 23.16 16.41 11.42
CA LEU A 420 23.33 15.01 11.01
C LEU A 420 24.61 14.39 11.58
N CYS A 421 25.74 15.11 11.47
CA CYS A 421 27.01 14.66 12.03
C CYS A 421 26.94 14.49 13.55
N LEU A 422 26.39 15.48 14.26
CA LEU A 422 26.28 15.46 15.72
C LEU A 422 25.37 14.34 16.23
N GLU A 423 24.20 14.14 15.63
CA GLU A 423 23.27 13.08 16.04
C GLU A 423 23.82 11.69 15.71
N THR A 424 24.52 11.53 14.58
CA THR A 424 25.20 10.26 14.24
C THR A 424 26.31 9.96 15.25
N LEU A 425 27.15 10.94 15.59
CA LEU A 425 28.20 10.80 16.61
C LEU A 425 27.58 10.43 17.97
N ARG A 426 26.51 11.12 18.36
CA ARG A 426 25.78 10.83 19.59
C ARG A 426 25.25 9.40 19.61
N ARG A 427 24.67 8.92 18.50
CA ARG A 427 24.19 7.53 18.40
C ARG A 427 25.34 6.53 18.47
N MET A 428 26.47 6.78 17.82
CA MET A 428 27.66 5.92 17.90
C MET A 428 28.16 5.77 19.35
N ILE A 429 28.26 6.87 20.09
CA ILE A 429 28.69 6.85 21.51
C ILE A 429 27.70 6.06 22.39
N THR A 430 26.39 6.28 22.19
CA THR A 430 25.36 5.54 22.95
C THR A 430 25.37 4.06 22.60
N PHE A 431 25.51 3.73 21.32
CA PHE A 431 25.56 2.36 20.84
C PHE A 431 26.79 1.61 21.39
N GLU A 432 27.95 2.25 21.46
CA GLU A 432 29.13 1.66 22.09
C GLU A 432 28.87 1.26 23.55
N LYS A 433 28.16 2.10 24.31
CA LYS A 433 27.77 1.81 25.70
C LYS A 433 26.78 0.64 25.78
N GLU A 434 25.77 0.63 24.90
CA GLU A 434 24.79 -0.47 24.79
C GLU A 434 25.49 -1.79 24.47
N LEU A 435 26.44 -1.77 23.54
CA LEU A 435 27.20 -2.93 23.10
C LEU A 435 28.12 -3.45 24.21
N ARG A 436 28.81 -2.58 24.95
CA ARG A 436 29.58 -2.96 26.14
C ARG A 436 28.68 -3.61 27.20
N GLN A 437 27.50 -3.05 27.45
CA GLN A 437 26.54 -3.62 28.41
C GLN A 437 26.01 -4.98 27.94
N PHE A 438 25.73 -5.13 26.65
CA PHE A 438 25.30 -6.39 26.06
C PHE A 438 26.35 -7.50 26.25
N PHE A 439 27.62 -7.22 25.94
CA PHE A 439 28.72 -8.17 26.15
C PHE A 439 28.96 -8.49 27.64
N ASN A 440 28.84 -7.50 28.53
CA ASN A 440 28.96 -7.73 29.98
C ASN A 440 27.84 -8.61 30.55
N ASN A 441 26.64 -8.57 29.94
CA ASN A 441 25.48 -9.33 30.39
C ASN A 441 25.42 -10.76 29.80
N ASP A 442 26.35 -11.13 28.91
CA ASP A 442 26.52 -12.44 28.28
C ASP A 442 25.22 -13.06 27.70
N ILE A 443 24.39 -12.21 27.10
CA ILE A 443 23.07 -12.60 26.56
C ILE A 443 23.26 -13.20 25.15
N TRP A 444 23.76 -14.43 25.06
CA TRP A 444 23.85 -15.18 23.80
C TRP A 444 22.67 -16.14 23.64
N THR A 445 21.58 -15.66 23.07
CA THR A 445 20.41 -16.45 22.68
C THR A 445 20.08 -16.16 21.22
N GLU A 446 19.47 -17.12 20.52
CA GLU A 446 19.05 -16.92 19.12
C GLU A 446 18.11 -15.70 18.97
N LYS A 447 17.32 -15.41 20.01
CA LYS A 447 16.46 -14.24 20.09
C LYS A 447 17.23 -12.94 20.35
N SER A 448 18.33 -12.97 21.11
CA SER A 448 19.15 -11.79 21.36
C SER A 448 20.05 -11.43 20.17
N LEU A 449 20.47 -12.43 19.38
CA LEU A 449 21.12 -12.23 18.09
C LEU A 449 20.18 -11.55 17.07
N GLN A 450 18.87 -11.84 17.12
CA GLN A 450 17.85 -11.13 16.33
C GLN A 450 17.55 -9.70 16.80
N THR A 451 17.95 -9.36 18.03
CA THR A 451 17.83 -7.99 18.58
C THR A 451 19.13 -7.19 18.50
N LEU A 452 20.20 -7.77 17.94
CA LEU A 452 21.38 -7.01 17.59
C LEU A 452 20.97 -5.93 16.58
N PRO A 453 21.45 -4.68 16.73
CA PRO A 453 21.14 -3.64 15.77
C PRO A 453 21.58 -4.06 14.36
N PRO A 454 20.90 -3.54 13.32
CA PRO A 454 20.98 -3.98 11.92
C PRO A 454 22.38 -4.22 11.36
N PHE A 455 23.40 -3.57 11.92
CA PHE A 455 24.78 -3.64 11.47
C PHE A 455 25.52 -4.93 11.86
N LEU A 456 25.01 -5.68 12.84
CA LEU A 456 25.63 -6.94 13.31
C LEU A 456 24.87 -8.20 12.86
N ALA A 457 23.75 -8.05 12.15
CA ALA A 457 22.92 -9.14 11.65
C ALA A 457 23.20 -9.50 10.17
N GLY A 458 24.40 -9.18 9.68
CA GLY A 458 24.87 -9.48 8.32
C GLY A 458 25.28 -10.92 8.12
#